data_AF-A0A8B6M086-F1
#
_entry.id   AF-A0A8B6M086-F1
#
_cell.length_a   1.000
_cell.length_b   1.000
_cell.length_c   1.000
_cell.angle_alpha   90.00
_cell.angle_beta   90.00
_cell.angle_gamma   90.00
#
_symmetry.space_group_name_H-M   'P 1'
#
loop_
_entity.id
_entity.type
_entity.pdbx_description
1 polymer ?
#
loop_
_entity_poly.entity_id
_entity_poly.type
_entity_poly.pdbx_seq_one_letter_code
_entity_poly.pdbx_strand_id
1 'polypeptide(L)'
;MPRLRFETAQDLYETYPTARGDVGVAASEQGSLDFLRSLSDANAMKAALSFCAYLLARREAVAWGCECLRQSEASRPADEIRIAAAEAWVNEPEERNRLRALDLATRSDPREAATWTAFAAGWAGGTVPIDGKHSAPSPQHATAQAIRVALILGGNALPAASRADVQRSWLEGGMRFALA
;
A
#
# COMPACT_ATOMS: atom_id res chain seq x y z
N MET A 1 -21.17 -2.99 -13.15
CA MET A 1 -19.76 -3.43 -13.19
C MET A 1 -18.97 -2.52 -12.26
N PRO A 2 -18.10 -3.03 -11.39
CA PRO A 2 -17.24 -2.20 -10.57
C PRO A 2 -16.36 -1.34 -11.48
N ARG A 3 -16.35 -0.03 -11.27
CA ARG A 3 -15.57 0.92 -12.07
C ARG A 3 -14.25 1.16 -11.36
N LEU A 4 -13.14 0.88 -12.04
CA LEU A 4 -11.82 1.18 -11.53
C LEU A 4 -11.67 2.68 -11.26
N ARG A 5 -10.90 3.02 -10.22
CA ARG A 5 -10.60 4.42 -9.87
C ARG A 5 -9.86 5.15 -10.99
N PHE A 6 -8.98 4.43 -11.68
CA PHE A 6 -8.22 4.89 -12.84
C PHE A 6 -8.43 3.87 -13.95
N GLU A 7 -8.77 4.35 -15.14
CA GLU A 7 -9.03 3.46 -16.28
C GLU A 7 -7.71 3.01 -16.91
N THR A 8 -6.71 3.91 -16.97
CA THR A 8 -5.38 3.65 -17.53
C THR A 8 -4.24 3.94 -16.53
N ALA A 9 -3.03 3.49 -16.86
CA ALA A 9 -1.82 3.85 -16.10
C ALA A 9 -1.48 5.35 -16.21
N GLN A 10 -1.87 5.98 -17.32
CA GLN A 10 -1.66 7.41 -17.54
C GLN A 10 -2.51 8.26 -16.58
N ASP A 11 -3.81 7.96 -16.44
CA ASP A 11 -4.71 8.69 -15.53
C ASP A 11 -4.18 8.68 -14.09
N LEU A 12 -3.65 7.52 -13.67
CA LEU A 12 -3.06 7.34 -12.35
C LEU A 12 -1.81 8.21 -12.16
N TYR A 13 -0.90 8.25 -13.15
CA TYR A 13 0.31 9.06 -13.05
C TYR A 13 0.06 10.56 -13.17
N GLU A 14 -0.96 10.97 -13.92
CA GLU A 14 -1.39 12.38 -13.97
C GLU A 14 -1.96 12.82 -12.61
N THR A 15 -2.72 11.95 -11.96
CA THR A 15 -3.27 12.21 -10.61
C THR A 15 -2.21 12.13 -9.53
N TYR A 16 -1.26 11.19 -9.64
CA TYR A 16 -0.17 10.97 -8.69
C TYR A 16 1.19 11.00 -9.41
N PRO A 17 1.76 12.19 -9.67
CA PRO A 17 3.05 12.29 -10.36
C PRO A 17 4.19 11.53 -9.67
N THR A 18 4.14 11.39 -8.34
CA THR A 18 5.09 10.59 -7.55
C THR A 18 5.06 9.10 -7.92
N ALA A 19 3.90 8.57 -8.32
CA ALA A 19 3.74 7.18 -8.72
C ALA A 19 4.61 6.83 -9.94
N ARG A 20 4.86 7.77 -10.86
CA ARG A 20 5.75 7.53 -12.01
C ARG A 20 7.16 7.15 -11.57
N GLY A 21 7.70 7.84 -10.56
CA GLY A 21 9.01 7.53 -9.98
C GLY A 21 8.97 6.27 -9.11
N ASP A 22 7.89 6.08 -8.34
CA ASP A 22 7.75 4.97 -7.42
C ASP A 22 7.54 3.62 -8.12
N VAL A 23 6.80 3.60 -9.23
CA VAL A 23 6.60 2.42 -10.09
C VAL A 23 7.81 2.18 -10.98
N GLY A 24 8.42 3.25 -11.52
CA GLY A 24 9.64 3.17 -12.32
C GLY A 24 9.45 2.59 -13.73
N VAL A 25 8.21 2.46 -14.19
CA VAL A 25 7.86 2.01 -15.55
C VAL A 25 7.03 3.11 -16.23
N ALA A 26 7.33 3.38 -17.50
CA ALA A 26 6.62 4.39 -18.28
C ALA A 26 5.12 4.08 -18.35
N ALA A 27 4.30 5.15 -18.36
CA ALA A 27 2.87 4.99 -18.56
C ALA A 27 2.60 4.30 -19.90
N SER A 28 1.55 3.49 -19.90
CA SER A 28 0.95 2.91 -21.09
C SER A 28 -0.48 3.40 -21.21
N GLU A 29 -1.00 3.47 -22.44
CA GLU A 29 -2.43 3.68 -22.70
C GLU A 29 -3.27 2.41 -22.41
N GLN A 30 -2.61 1.31 -22.05
CA GLN A 30 -3.28 0.09 -21.58
C GLN A 30 -4.16 0.37 -20.35
N GLY A 31 -5.27 -0.36 -20.27
CA GLY A 31 -6.12 -0.35 -19.08
C GLY A 31 -5.34 -0.78 -17.84
N SER A 32 -5.64 -0.21 -16.67
CA SER A 32 -4.84 -0.41 -15.45
C SER A 32 -4.65 -1.87 -15.05
N LEU A 33 -5.64 -2.74 -15.27
CA LEU A 33 -5.52 -4.18 -14.98
C LEU A 33 -4.64 -4.91 -16.00
N ASP A 34 -4.69 -4.52 -17.27
CA ASP A 34 -3.81 -5.08 -18.30
C ASP A 34 -2.37 -4.62 -18.12
N PHE A 35 -2.17 -3.38 -17.68
CA PHE A 35 -0.87 -2.89 -17.26
C PHE A 35 -0.31 -3.67 -16.05
N LEU A 36 -1.14 -3.99 -15.05
CA LEU A 36 -0.73 -4.84 -13.94
C LEU A 36 -0.33 -6.25 -14.39
N ARG A 37 -1.11 -6.85 -15.29
CA ARG A 37 -0.82 -8.16 -15.88
C ARG A 37 0.49 -8.14 -16.66
N SER A 38 0.72 -7.13 -17.49
CA SER A 38 1.96 -7.03 -18.28
C SER A 38 3.20 -6.85 -17.40
N LEU A 39 3.10 -6.10 -16.29
CA LEU A 39 4.16 -6.00 -15.29
C LEU A 39 4.42 -7.35 -14.61
N SER A 40 3.37 -8.13 -14.33
CA SER A 40 3.49 -9.47 -13.75
C SER A 40 4.15 -10.46 -14.72
N ASP A 41 3.73 -10.47 -15.98
CA ASP A 41 4.26 -11.35 -17.03
C ASP A 41 5.74 -11.03 -17.33
N ALA A 42 6.13 -9.75 -17.23
CA ALA A 42 7.52 -9.30 -17.31
C ALA A 42 8.34 -9.57 -16.04
N ASN A 43 7.76 -10.22 -15.02
CA ASN A 43 8.36 -10.47 -13.71
C ASN A 43 8.80 -9.19 -12.97
N ALA A 44 8.20 -8.04 -13.30
CA ALA A 44 8.49 -6.73 -12.71
C ALA A 44 7.69 -6.51 -11.41
N MET A 45 7.80 -7.43 -10.45
CA MET A 45 6.92 -7.48 -9.27
C MET A 45 6.96 -6.24 -8.39
N LYS A 46 8.13 -5.63 -8.23
CA LYS A 46 8.24 -4.35 -7.51
C LYS A 46 7.38 -3.27 -8.16
N ALA A 47 7.41 -3.16 -9.49
CA ALA A 47 6.61 -2.19 -10.23
C ALA A 47 5.11 -2.52 -10.14
N ALA A 48 4.74 -3.79 -10.30
CA ALA A 48 3.34 -4.24 -10.23
C ALA A 48 2.71 -3.96 -8.85
N LEU A 49 3.39 -4.35 -7.77
CA LEU A 49 2.92 -4.09 -6.40
C LEU A 49 2.84 -2.59 -6.11
N SER A 50 3.83 -1.82 -6.59
CA SER A 50 3.82 -0.36 -6.46
C SER A 50 2.59 0.23 -7.16
N PHE A 51 2.35 -0.11 -8.43
CA PHE A 51 1.24 0.41 -9.21
C PHE A 51 -0.11 0.02 -8.59
N CYS A 52 -0.24 -1.25 -8.15
CA CYS A 52 -1.45 -1.73 -7.48
C CYS A 52 -1.77 -0.92 -6.21
N ALA A 53 -0.76 -0.57 -5.41
CA ALA A 53 -0.96 0.26 -4.21
C ALA A 53 -1.55 1.65 -4.52
N TYR A 54 -1.19 2.27 -5.65
CA TYR A 54 -1.77 3.54 -6.10
C TYR A 54 -3.12 3.40 -6.79
N LEU A 55 -3.40 2.24 -7.40
CA LEU A 55 -4.65 1.97 -8.09
C LEU A 55 -5.82 1.86 -7.11
N LEU A 56 -5.56 1.28 -5.94
CA LEU A 56 -6.56 1.05 -4.91
C LEU A 56 -6.99 2.36 -4.23
N ALA A 57 -8.27 2.42 -3.85
CA ALA A 57 -8.71 3.42 -2.90
C ALA A 57 -8.06 3.20 -1.52
N ARG A 58 -7.95 4.26 -0.72
CA ARG A 58 -7.11 4.27 0.50
C ARG A 58 -7.43 3.12 1.45
N ARG A 59 -8.72 2.86 1.70
CA ARG A 59 -9.14 1.83 2.65
C ARG A 59 -8.79 0.44 2.15
N GLU A 60 -9.03 0.20 0.87
CA GLU A 60 -8.76 -1.05 0.16
C GLU A 60 -7.25 -1.31 0.08
N ALA A 61 -6.43 -0.27 -0.15
CA ALA A 61 -4.97 -0.37 -0.10
C ALA A 61 -4.45 -0.79 1.28
N VAL A 62 -5.00 -0.22 2.37
CA VAL A 62 -4.61 -0.61 3.73
C VAL A 62 -5.05 -2.02 4.06
N ALA A 63 -6.30 -2.38 3.74
CA ALA A 63 -6.82 -3.74 3.94
C ALA A 63 -5.94 -4.78 3.24
N TRP A 64 -5.65 -4.54 1.95
CA TRP A 64 -4.79 -5.39 1.14
C TRP A 64 -3.36 -5.52 1.71
N GLY A 65 -2.73 -4.42 2.12
CA GLY A 65 -1.41 -4.46 2.72
C GLY A 65 -1.36 -5.26 4.03
N CYS A 66 -2.40 -5.14 4.87
CA CYS A 66 -2.53 -5.95 6.09
C CYS A 66 -2.68 -7.44 5.75
N GLU A 67 -3.55 -7.78 4.79
CA GLU A 67 -3.75 -9.15 4.33
C GLU A 67 -2.44 -9.78 3.82
N CYS A 68 -1.66 -9.04 3.01
CA CYS A 68 -0.38 -9.51 2.49
C CYS A 68 0.62 -9.85 3.62
N LEU A 69 0.75 -8.95 4.61
CA LEU A 69 1.67 -9.17 5.72
C LEU A 69 1.20 -10.26 6.69
N ARG A 70 -0.12 -10.46 6.86
CA ARG A 70 -0.70 -11.56 7.65
C ARG A 70 -0.41 -12.93 7.03
N GLN A 71 -0.48 -13.03 5.70
CA GLN A 71 -0.23 -14.27 4.96
C GLN A 71 1.27 -14.57 4.79
N SER A 72 2.13 -13.62 5.12
CA SER A 72 3.58 -13.77 5.01
C SER A 72 4.15 -14.70 6.08
N GLU A 73 4.94 -15.69 5.67
CA GLU A 73 5.75 -16.51 6.59
C GLU A 73 6.81 -15.70 7.35
N ALA A 74 7.17 -14.51 6.84
CA ALA A 74 8.10 -13.60 7.50
C ALA A 74 7.43 -12.72 8.59
N SER A 75 6.12 -12.87 8.80
CA SER A 75 5.37 -12.12 9.82
C SER A 75 5.82 -12.53 11.23
N ARG A 76 6.18 -11.55 12.06
CA ARG A 76 6.64 -11.79 13.43
C ARG A 76 5.55 -11.40 14.43
N PRO A 77 5.54 -11.99 15.65
CA PRO A 77 4.60 -11.55 16.70
C PRO A 77 4.64 -10.05 17.00
N ALA A 78 5.82 -9.41 16.89
CA ALA A 78 5.98 -7.97 17.07
C ALA A 78 5.25 -7.12 16.00
N ASP A 79 4.92 -7.71 14.85
CA ASP A 79 4.19 -7.02 13.77
C ASP A 79 2.69 -6.91 14.07
N GLU A 80 2.16 -7.79 14.93
CA GLU A 80 0.72 -7.94 15.22
C GLU A 80 0.07 -6.62 15.63
N ILE A 81 0.67 -5.89 16.58
CA ILE A 81 0.06 -4.68 17.12
C ILE A 81 -0.12 -3.57 16.06
N ARG A 82 0.80 -3.51 15.09
CA ARG A 82 0.78 -2.49 14.02
C ARG A 82 -0.17 -2.87 12.90
N ILE A 83 -0.17 -4.14 12.51
CA ILE A 83 -1.15 -4.66 11.54
C ILE A 83 -2.56 -4.52 12.12
N ALA A 84 -2.78 -4.89 13.38
CA ALA A 84 -4.07 -4.76 14.05
C ALA A 84 -4.54 -3.30 14.18
N ALA A 85 -3.62 -2.35 14.41
CA ALA A 85 -3.98 -0.93 14.42
C ALA A 85 -4.45 -0.42 13.06
N ALA A 86 -3.81 -0.87 11.97
CA ALA A 86 -4.23 -0.57 10.61
C ALA A 86 -5.57 -1.23 10.26
N GLU A 87 -5.76 -2.50 10.62
CA GLU A 87 -7.03 -3.24 10.46
C GLU A 87 -8.18 -2.57 11.23
N ALA A 88 -7.93 -2.09 12.45
CA ALA A 88 -8.92 -1.36 13.23
C ALA A 88 -9.42 -0.10 12.50
N TRP A 89 -8.52 0.64 11.83
CA TRP A 89 -8.91 1.76 10.98
C TRP A 89 -9.64 1.32 9.70
N VAL A 90 -9.25 0.20 9.08
CA VAL A 90 -9.97 -0.33 7.90
C VAL A 90 -11.43 -0.65 8.26
N ASN A 91 -11.65 -1.28 9.42
CA ASN A 91 -12.98 -1.65 9.90
C ASN A 91 -13.81 -0.43 10.33
N GLU A 92 -13.18 0.50 11.06
CA GLU A 92 -13.78 1.72 11.57
C GLU A 92 -12.88 2.92 11.21
N PRO A 93 -13.06 3.55 10.03
CA PRO A 93 -12.17 4.58 9.50
C PRO A 93 -12.35 5.96 10.15
N GLU A 94 -12.55 5.98 11.46
CA GLU A 94 -12.70 7.17 12.27
C GLU A 94 -11.36 7.79 12.64
N GLU A 95 -11.40 9.09 12.95
CA GLU A 95 -10.21 9.87 13.30
C GLU A 95 -9.45 9.28 14.50
N ARG A 96 -10.16 8.73 15.49
CA ARG A 96 -9.55 8.07 16.65
C ARG A 96 -8.65 6.90 16.24
N ASN A 97 -9.14 6.02 15.36
CA ASN A 97 -8.39 4.84 14.92
C ASN A 97 -7.23 5.25 14.00
N ARG A 98 -7.45 6.28 13.15
CA ARG A 98 -6.40 6.88 12.32
C ARG A 98 -5.24 7.41 13.17
N LEU A 99 -5.53 8.24 14.18
CA LEU A 99 -4.51 8.83 15.04
C LEU A 99 -3.81 7.78 15.91
N ARG A 100 -4.52 6.74 16.36
CA ARG A 100 -3.90 5.61 17.07
C ARG A 100 -2.90 4.86 16.20
N ALA A 101 -3.25 4.58 14.94
CA ALA A 101 -2.33 3.94 14.00
C ALA A 101 -1.11 4.84 13.71
N LEU A 102 -1.33 6.15 13.55
CA LEU A 102 -0.26 7.11 13.33
C LEU A 102 0.72 7.19 14.52
N ASP A 103 0.22 7.35 15.74
CA ASP A 103 1.05 7.40 16.95
C ASP A 103 1.89 6.12 17.13
N LEU A 104 1.26 4.96 16.91
CA LEU A 104 1.96 3.69 16.97
C LEU A 104 3.07 3.58 15.92
N ALA A 105 2.78 3.99 14.68
CA ALA A 105 3.75 3.96 13.58
C ALA A 105 4.96 4.89 13.87
N THR A 106 4.71 6.11 14.37
CA THR A 106 5.75 7.08 14.71
C THR A 106 6.70 6.58 15.81
N ARG A 107 6.24 5.70 16.71
CA ARG A 107 7.05 5.09 17.78
C ARG A 107 7.70 3.75 17.38
N SER A 108 7.49 3.29 16.15
CA SER A 108 7.95 1.99 15.66
C SER A 108 9.17 2.11 14.74
N ASP A 109 9.90 1.01 14.50
CA ASP A 109 11.05 1.00 13.59
C ASP A 109 10.59 1.11 12.12
N PRO A 110 10.98 2.16 11.37
CA PRO A 110 10.61 2.32 9.96
C PRO A 110 11.29 1.31 9.01
N ARG A 111 12.20 0.46 9.49
CA ARG A 111 12.76 -0.66 8.71
C ARG A 111 11.82 -1.86 8.64
N GLU A 112 10.75 -1.87 9.43
CA GLU A 112 9.84 -3.00 9.54
C GLU A 112 8.57 -2.76 8.70
N ALA A 113 8.18 -3.77 7.91
CA ALA A 113 7.07 -3.67 6.97
C ALA A 113 5.73 -3.26 7.65
N ALA A 114 5.44 -3.83 8.82
CA ALA A 114 4.21 -3.56 9.57
C ALA A 114 4.12 -2.12 10.10
N THR A 115 5.24 -1.41 10.27
CA THR A 115 5.22 0.03 10.59
C THR A 115 4.53 0.82 9.49
N TRP A 116 4.74 0.42 8.24
CA TRP A 116 4.22 1.14 7.09
C TRP A 116 2.75 0.86 6.80
N THR A 117 2.18 -0.28 7.23
CA THR A 117 0.72 -0.47 7.20
C THR A 117 0.04 0.44 8.23
N ALA A 118 0.64 0.63 9.41
CA ALA A 118 0.15 1.58 10.40
C ALA A 118 0.28 3.03 9.93
N PHE A 119 1.40 3.42 9.29
CA PHE A 119 1.52 4.73 8.64
C PHE A 119 0.47 4.92 7.54
N ALA A 120 0.22 3.90 6.72
CA ALA A 120 -0.76 3.99 5.65
C ALA A 120 -2.18 4.33 6.18
N ALA A 121 -2.59 3.68 7.27
CA ALA A 121 -3.83 4.01 7.98
C ALA A 121 -3.76 5.43 8.57
N GLY A 122 -2.66 5.75 9.27
CA GLY A 122 -2.45 7.07 9.88
C GLY A 122 -2.50 8.24 8.91
N TRP A 123 -2.05 8.03 7.67
CA TRP A 123 -2.02 9.05 6.61
C TRP A 123 -3.21 8.97 5.64
N ALA A 124 -4.20 8.13 5.92
CA ALA A 124 -5.38 7.97 5.07
C ALA A 124 -6.34 9.15 5.05
N GLY A 125 -6.00 10.27 5.69
CA GLY A 125 -6.74 11.52 5.66
C GLY A 125 -6.33 12.47 6.76
N GLY A 126 -7.18 13.45 7.03
CA GLY A 126 -7.00 14.43 8.09
C GLY A 126 -5.79 15.33 7.88
N THR A 127 -5.39 15.99 8.96
CA THR A 127 -4.12 16.71 9.03
C THR A 127 -3.08 15.86 9.77
N VAL A 128 -1.83 16.08 9.39
CA VAL A 128 -0.65 15.47 9.99
C VAL A 128 0.25 16.59 10.54
N PRO A 129 0.79 16.44 11.75
CA PRO A 129 1.79 17.37 12.27
C PRO A 129 3.01 17.38 11.34
N ILE A 130 3.43 18.57 10.90
CA ILE A 130 4.70 18.77 10.19
C ILE A 130 5.81 19.01 11.21
N ASP A 131 5.49 19.82 12.22
CA ASP A 131 6.31 20.06 13.39
C ASP A 131 5.38 20.20 14.61
N GLY A 132 5.94 20.34 15.81
CA GLY A 132 5.15 20.43 17.04
C GLY A 132 4.21 21.65 17.13
N LYS A 133 4.16 22.53 16.11
CA LYS A 133 3.34 23.74 16.06
C LYS A 133 2.46 23.84 14.81
N HIS A 134 2.79 23.15 13.74
CA HIS A 134 2.12 23.24 12.45
C HIS A 134 1.61 21.88 11.99
N SER A 135 0.47 21.89 11.29
CA SER A 135 -0.11 20.70 10.66
C SER A 135 -0.50 21.02 9.22
N ALA A 136 -0.39 20.02 8.33
CA ALA A 136 -0.85 20.12 6.96
C ALA A 136 -1.80 18.98 6.61
N PRO A 137 -2.64 19.13 5.57
CA PRO A 137 -3.41 18.02 5.03
C PRO A 137 -2.50 16.86 4.64
N SER A 138 -2.90 15.63 4.95
CA SER A 138 -2.17 14.45 4.48
C SER A 138 -2.14 14.42 2.94
N PRO A 139 -0.95 14.26 2.31
CA PRO A 139 -0.87 14.15 0.85
C PRO A 139 -1.74 13.00 0.33
N GLN A 140 -2.45 13.23 -0.77
CA GLN A 140 -3.42 12.24 -1.29
C GLN A 140 -2.80 10.87 -1.64
N HIS A 141 -1.50 10.85 -1.93
CA HIS A 141 -0.73 9.66 -2.29
C HIS A 141 -0.03 8.97 -1.11
N ALA A 142 -0.05 9.56 0.10
CA ALA A 142 0.73 9.09 1.23
C ALA A 142 0.38 7.66 1.66
N THR A 143 -0.91 7.31 1.68
CA THR A 143 -1.37 5.95 1.98
C THR A 143 -0.84 4.92 0.98
N ALA A 144 -1.00 5.19 -0.32
CA ALA A 144 -0.52 4.30 -1.37
C ALA A 144 1.01 4.11 -1.29
N GLN A 145 1.74 5.22 -1.07
CA GLN A 145 3.18 5.19 -0.91
C GLN A 145 3.61 4.37 0.31
N ALA A 146 2.92 4.52 1.45
CA ALA A 146 3.19 3.74 2.65
C ALA A 146 2.93 2.24 2.43
N ILE A 147 1.80 1.86 1.81
CA ILE A 147 1.52 0.45 1.47
C ILE A 147 2.58 -0.11 0.51
N ARG A 148 2.99 0.65 -0.49
CA ARG A 148 4.11 0.26 -1.35
C ARG A 148 5.37 -0.04 -0.54
N VAL A 149 5.75 0.82 0.40
CA VAL A 149 6.95 0.58 1.24
C VAL A 149 6.77 -0.67 2.09
N ALA A 150 5.58 -0.89 2.68
CA ALA A 150 5.26 -2.09 3.44
C ALA A 150 5.48 -3.37 2.61
N LEU A 151 4.98 -3.39 1.36
CA LEU A 151 5.10 -4.55 0.47
C LEU A 151 6.53 -4.77 -0.02
N ILE A 152 7.30 -3.71 -0.27
CA ILE A 152 8.71 -3.83 -0.65
C ILE A 152 9.53 -4.40 0.51
N LEU A 153 9.36 -3.86 1.72
CA LEU A 153 10.08 -4.37 2.90
C LEU A 153 9.65 -5.80 3.24
N GLY A 154 8.35 -6.07 3.24
CA GLY A 154 7.81 -7.41 3.51
C GLY A 154 8.27 -8.42 2.47
N GLY A 155 8.24 -8.06 1.19
CA GLY A 155 8.70 -8.92 0.10
C GLY A 155 10.20 -9.21 0.16
N ASN A 156 11.01 -8.23 0.57
CA ASN A 156 12.46 -8.41 0.73
C ASN A 156 12.79 -9.33 1.92
N ALA A 157 11.94 -9.37 2.95
CA ALA A 157 12.11 -10.26 4.10
C ALA A 157 11.76 -11.73 3.78
N LEU A 158 11.08 -12.00 2.67
CA LEU A 158 10.74 -13.37 2.25
C LEU A 158 11.98 -14.16 1.80
N PRO A 159 12.00 -15.48 2.02
CA PRO A 159 12.99 -16.38 1.44
C PRO A 159 13.06 -16.26 -0.09
N ALA A 160 14.26 -16.30 -0.66
CA ALA A 160 14.46 -16.11 -2.09
C ALA A 160 13.70 -17.15 -2.95
N ALA A 161 13.52 -18.37 -2.43
CA ALA A 161 12.83 -19.46 -3.12
C ALA A 161 11.31 -19.26 -3.25
N SER A 162 10.66 -18.62 -2.26
CA SER A 162 9.20 -18.41 -2.23
C SER A 162 8.77 -16.99 -2.64
N ARG A 163 9.72 -16.03 -2.64
CA ARG A 163 9.43 -14.60 -2.81
C ARG A 163 8.58 -14.28 -4.04
N ALA A 164 8.94 -14.81 -5.21
CA ALA A 164 8.24 -14.48 -6.44
C ALA A 164 6.78 -14.96 -6.42
N ASP A 165 6.52 -16.15 -5.90
CA ASP A 165 5.19 -16.74 -5.84
C ASP A 165 4.32 -16.03 -4.81
N VAL A 166 4.88 -15.70 -3.64
CA VAL A 166 4.17 -14.91 -2.62
C VAL A 166 3.85 -13.51 -3.14
N GLN A 167 4.78 -12.83 -3.82
CA GLN A 167 4.52 -11.51 -4.42
C GLN A 167 3.44 -11.55 -5.50
N ARG A 168 3.39 -12.63 -6.29
CA ARG A 168 2.32 -12.84 -7.27
C ARG A 168 0.97 -13.06 -6.59
N SER A 169 0.92 -13.89 -5.54
CA SER A 169 -0.28 -14.07 -4.72
C SER A 169 -0.76 -12.76 -4.09
N TRP A 170 0.16 -11.92 -3.62
CA TRP A 170 -0.18 -10.58 -3.12
C TRP A 170 -0.78 -9.70 -4.21
N LEU A 171 -0.19 -9.68 -5.41
CA LEU A 171 -0.71 -8.91 -6.53
C LEU A 171 -2.12 -9.36 -6.94
N GLU A 172 -2.35 -10.67 -7.04
CA GLU A 172 -3.67 -11.24 -7.31
C GLU A 172 -4.71 -10.81 -6.25
N GLY A 173 -4.30 -10.83 -4.97
CA GLY A 173 -5.09 -10.27 -3.87
C GLY A 173 -5.48 -8.81 -4.10
N GLY A 174 -4.51 -7.97 -4.47
CA GLY A 174 -4.73 -6.54 -4.72
C GLY A 174 -5.65 -6.29 -5.92
N MET A 175 -5.54 -7.09 -6.98
CA MET A 175 -6.44 -7.00 -8.13
C MET A 175 -7.89 -7.34 -7.76
N ARG A 176 -8.13 -8.23 -6.79
CA ARG A 176 -9.48 -8.48 -6.26
C ARG A 176 -10.04 -7.27 -5.53
N PHE A 177 -9.23 -6.58 -4.71
CA PHE A 177 -9.64 -5.33 -4.07
C PHE A 177 -9.97 -4.22 -5.07
N ALA A 178 -9.27 -4.16 -6.20
CA ALA A 178 -9.54 -3.16 -7.24
C ALA A 178 -10.91 -3.36 -7.93
N LEU A 179 -11.45 -4.58 -7.85
CA LEU A 179 -12.71 -4.98 -8.47
C LEU A 179 -13.86 -5.12 -7.45
N ALA A 180 -13.60 -4.92 -6.16
CA ALA A 180 -14.60 -5.00 -5.09
C ALA A 180 -15.43 -3.70 -5.02
#